data_AF-A0A140KBN2-F1
#
_entry.id   AF-A0A140KBN2-F1
#
_cell.length_a   1.000
_cell.length_b   1.000
_cell.length_c   1.000
_cell.angle_alpha   90.00
_cell.angle_beta   90.00
_cell.angle_gamma   90.00
#
_symmetry.space_group_name_H-M   'P 1'
#
loop_
_entity.id
_entity.type
_entity.pdbx_description
1 polymer ?
#
loop_
_entity_poly.entity_id
_entity_poly.type
_entity_poly.pdbx_seq_one_letter_code
_entity_poly.pdbx_strand_id
1 'polypeptide(L)'
;MDETYQDYINRVARLTLADSYASQLQTIQPSPKFVDGQPVSFPGYSIITPPAEEDSINQEFYTQLNQLGQKLFEQLDEDIAISLPPESFHFTLADLIWDSTYRQAAAESPNYDQKLQTQIQESFQQYQTLNHFTQTISWELLGFGVRPRAILVYLAPKDQNSYETIIQLRRAIYQNSGLMALGIEQQYDFTGHITLGYFGENITEIGKTQLSQVISQLNDSLLEIPPLILTVQRAELRKFNDMMQYNRNSDWAVVTWEIK
;
A
#
# COMPACT_ATOMS: atom_id res chain seq x y z
N MET A 1 -9.61 -12.07 -7.26
CA MET A 1 -10.77 -11.79 -8.12
C MET A 1 -10.97 -10.29 -8.05
N ASP A 2 -10.70 -9.54 -9.11
CA ASP A 2 -10.80 -8.08 -9.00
C ASP A 2 -12.24 -7.61 -9.22
N GLU A 3 -12.72 -6.78 -8.32
CA GLU A 3 -14.05 -6.18 -8.35
C GLU A 3 -14.23 -5.21 -9.52
N THR A 4 -15.49 -4.91 -9.85
CA THR A 4 -15.80 -3.80 -10.77
C THR A 4 -15.43 -2.45 -10.12
N TYR A 5 -15.25 -1.41 -10.94
CA TYR A 5 -14.98 -0.05 -10.44
C TYR A 5 -16.04 0.41 -9.43
N GLN A 6 -17.33 0.18 -9.71
CA GLN A 6 -18.40 0.60 -8.83
C GLN A 6 -18.40 -0.16 -7.50
N ASP A 7 -18.13 -1.47 -7.53
CA ASP A 7 -18.02 -2.28 -6.32
C ASP A 7 -16.83 -1.82 -5.45
N TYR A 8 -15.68 -1.55 -6.08
CA TYR A 8 -14.52 -0.99 -5.42
C TYR A 8 -14.87 0.33 -4.71
N ILE A 9 -15.42 1.32 -5.43
CA ILE A 9 -15.76 2.63 -4.87
C ILE A 9 -16.73 2.49 -3.71
N ASN A 10 -17.80 1.71 -3.89
CA ASN A 10 -18.78 1.46 -2.84
C ASN A 10 -18.15 0.82 -1.60
N ARG A 11 -17.19 -0.09 -1.79
CA ARG A 11 -16.50 -0.76 -0.68
C ARG A 11 -15.57 0.20 0.05
N VAL A 12 -14.70 0.93 -0.66
CA VAL A 12 -13.72 1.81 0.00
C VAL A 12 -14.36 3.03 0.65
N ALA A 13 -15.42 3.60 0.06
CA ALA A 13 -16.19 4.68 0.69
C ALA A 13 -16.81 4.26 2.03
N ARG A 14 -17.24 2.99 2.16
CA ARG A 14 -17.73 2.47 3.44
C ARG A 14 -16.62 2.33 4.48
N LEU A 15 -15.38 2.07 4.08
CA LEU A 15 -14.27 1.90 5.03
C LEU A 15 -13.91 3.21 5.76
N THR A 16 -14.28 4.35 5.19
CA THR A 16 -14.05 5.69 5.77
C THR A 16 -15.28 6.27 6.47
N LEU A 17 -16.29 5.45 6.77
CA LEU A 17 -17.45 5.87 7.56
C LEU A 17 -17.24 5.58 9.05
N ALA A 18 -17.75 6.46 9.91
CA ALA A 18 -17.65 6.34 11.37
C ALA A 18 -18.13 4.97 11.90
N ASP A 19 -19.26 4.48 11.38
CA ASP A 19 -19.84 3.19 11.76
C ASP A 19 -18.92 2.00 11.47
N SER A 20 -18.03 2.13 10.47
CA SER A 20 -17.07 1.08 10.13
C SER A 20 -15.92 0.99 11.12
N TYR A 21 -15.50 2.10 11.75
CA TYR A 21 -14.35 2.11 12.66
C TYR A 21 -14.56 1.25 13.88
N ALA A 22 -15.75 1.29 14.49
CA ALA A 22 -16.05 0.50 15.67
C ALA A 22 -15.82 -1.01 15.42
N SER A 23 -16.22 -1.50 14.25
CA SER A 23 -16.00 -2.90 13.87
C SER A 23 -14.53 -3.19 13.50
N GLN A 24 -13.87 -2.29 12.76
CA GLN A 24 -12.48 -2.47 12.36
C GLN A 24 -11.54 -2.49 13.58
N LEU A 25 -11.78 -1.62 14.56
CA LEU A 25 -10.97 -1.48 15.77
C LEU A 25 -11.07 -2.68 16.72
N GLN A 26 -12.15 -3.46 16.66
CA GLN A 26 -12.23 -4.72 17.41
C GLN A 26 -11.22 -5.76 16.92
N THR A 27 -10.75 -5.64 15.67
CA THR A 27 -9.87 -6.62 15.02
C THR A 27 -8.41 -6.23 15.03
N ILE A 28 -8.05 -5.07 15.59
CA ILE A 28 -6.66 -4.62 15.59
C ILE A 28 -5.81 -5.42 16.58
N GLN A 29 -4.56 -5.63 16.19
CA GLN A 29 -3.58 -6.48 16.82
C GLN A 29 -2.20 -5.82 16.68
N PRO A 30 -1.30 -6.05 17.66
CA PRO A 30 0.09 -5.68 17.52
C PRO A 30 0.69 -6.20 16.21
N SER A 31 1.52 -5.38 15.58
CA SER A 31 2.21 -5.77 14.37
C SER A 31 3.48 -6.55 14.70
N PRO A 32 3.66 -7.79 14.18
CA PRO A 32 4.90 -8.54 14.39
C PRO A 32 6.07 -7.96 13.59
N LYS A 33 5.84 -6.89 12.81
CA LYS A 33 6.86 -6.20 12.01
C LYS A 33 7.71 -5.25 12.85
N PHE A 34 7.33 -5.05 14.11
CA PHE A 34 8.04 -4.24 15.09
C PHE A 34 8.09 -4.96 16.44
N VAL A 35 9.20 -4.79 17.16
CA VAL A 35 9.39 -5.27 18.54
C VAL A 35 10.08 -4.15 19.30
N ASP A 36 9.56 -3.79 20.49
CA ASP A 36 10.07 -2.67 21.29
C ASP A 36 10.19 -1.35 20.49
N GLY A 37 9.23 -1.09 19.60
CA GLY A 37 9.21 0.09 18.73
C GLY A 37 10.21 0.06 17.56
N GLN A 38 11.02 -1.00 17.44
CA GLN A 38 12.04 -1.12 16.39
C GLN A 38 11.59 -2.04 15.27
N PRO A 39 11.91 -1.72 13.99
CA PRO A 39 11.60 -2.59 12.88
C PRO A 39 12.37 -3.90 13.01
N VAL A 40 11.70 -5.03 12.76
CA VAL A 40 12.35 -6.35 12.69
C VAL A 40 12.42 -6.85 11.26
N SER A 41 13.29 -7.83 11.04
CA SER A 41 13.48 -8.44 9.72
C SER A 41 12.17 -9.05 9.21
N PHE A 42 11.63 -8.47 8.16
CA PHE A 42 10.41 -8.87 7.47
C PHE A 42 10.64 -8.81 5.95
N PRO A 43 11.48 -9.69 5.39
CA PRO A 43 11.95 -9.57 4.02
C PRO A 43 10.90 -9.99 3.00
N GLY A 44 10.90 -9.37 1.81
CA GLY A 44 9.96 -9.72 0.76
C GLY A 44 10.06 -8.85 -0.49
N TYR A 45 9.08 -9.02 -1.37
CA TYR A 45 8.91 -8.26 -2.60
C TYR A 45 7.48 -7.74 -2.73
N SER A 46 7.35 -6.53 -3.29
CA SER A 46 6.07 -5.91 -3.62
C SER A 46 6.20 -5.07 -4.89
N ILE A 47 5.08 -4.85 -5.57
CA ILE A 47 4.95 -3.85 -6.63
C ILE A 47 4.33 -2.60 -6.02
N ILE A 48 5.08 -1.51 -6.04
CA ILE A 48 4.70 -0.24 -5.42
C ILE A 48 4.95 0.92 -6.39
N THR A 49 4.34 2.07 -6.13
CA THR A 49 4.84 3.33 -6.68
C THR A 49 6.20 3.66 -6.08
N PRO A 50 7.00 4.56 -6.69
CA PRO A 50 8.22 5.03 -6.04
C PRO A 50 7.91 5.54 -4.63
N PRO A 51 8.75 5.23 -3.64
CA PRO A 51 8.66 5.83 -2.33
C PRO A 51 8.73 7.35 -2.41
N ALA A 52 8.18 8.04 -1.42
CA ALA A 52 8.11 9.51 -1.41
C ALA A 52 9.47 10.19 -1.60
N GLU A 53 10.55 9.60 -1.09
CA GLU A 53 11.91 10.15 -1.29
C GLU A 53 12.35 10.16 -2.77
N GLU A 54 11.78 9.28 -3.60
CA GLU A 54 12.11 9.12 -5.02
C GLU A 54 10.99 9.61 -5.97
N ASP A 55 9.88 10.11 -5.43
CA ASP A 55 8.71 10.53 -6.18
C ASP A 55 8.59 12.06 -6.23
N SER A 56 9.39 12.67 -7.10
CA SER A 56 9.41 14.13 -7.27
C SER A 56 8.08 14.73 -7.72
N ILE A 57 7.21 13.92 -8.33
CA ILE A 57 5.93 14.39 -8.91
C ILE A 57 4.89 14.57 -7.81
N ASN A 58 4.89 13.69 -6.82
CA ASN A 58 3.91 13.70 -5.74
C ASN A 58 4.44 14.33 -4.44
N GLN A 59 5.48 15.16 -4.49
CA GLN A 59 6.08 15.77 -3.30
C GLN A 59 5.09 16.57 -2.46
N GLU A 60 4.21 17.35 -3.10
CA GLU A 60 3.17 18.09 -2.40
C GLU A 60 2.18 17.16 -1.70
N PHE A 61 1.72 16.12 -2.40
CA PHE A 61 0.85 15.09 -1.84
C PHE A 61 1.49 14.44 -0.60
N TYR A 62 2.74 13.97 -0.70
CA TYR A 62 3.42 13.31 0.42
C TYR A 62 3.73 14.26 1.58
N THR A 63 4.03 15.53 1.28
CA THR A 63 4.20 16.56 2.32
C THR A 63 2.92 16.76 3.12
N GLN A 64 1.77 16.89 2.44
CA GLN A 64 0.49 17.04 3.10
C GLN A 64 0.08 15.76 3.84
N LEU A 65 0.33 14.59 3.25
CA LEU A 65 0.10 13.29 3.90
C LEU A 65 0.93 13.14 5.18
N ASN A 66 2.19 13.57 5.17
CA ASN A 66 3.05 13.55 6.35
C ASN A 66 2.51 14.47 7.45
N GLN A 67 2.09 15.69 7.12
CA GLN A 67 1.48 16.61 8.09
C GLN A 67 0.20 16.03 8.71
N LEU A 68 -0.64 15.38 7.89
CA LEU A 68 -1.83 14.68 8.33
C LEU A 68 -1.48 13.48 9.23
N GLY A 69 -0.46 12.71 8.88
CA GLY A 69 0.09 11.62 9.70
C GLY A 69 0.62 12.13 11.05
N GLN A 70 1.39 13.21 11.07
CA GLN A 70 1.90 13.82 12.31
C GLN A 70 0.76 14.21 13.25
N LYS A 71 -0.28 14.89 12.72
CA LYS A 71 -1.48 15.22 13.51
C LYS A 71 -2.17 14.00 14.09
N LEU A 72 -2.19 12.88 13.36
CA LEU A 72 -2.73 11.62 13.86
C LEU A 72 -1.90 11.09 15.03
N PHE A 73 -0.59 10.91 14.83
CA PHE A 73 0.28 10.30 15.85
C PHE A 73 0.50 11.19 17.08
N GLU A 74 0.50 12.52 16.95
CA GLU A 74 0.57 13.46 18.09
C GLU A 74 -0.64 13.38 19.03
N GLN A 75 -1.77 12.89 18.53
CA GLN A 75 -3.00 12.73 19.31
C GLN A 75 -3.18 11.32 19.87
N LEU A 76 -2.24 10.40 19.61
CA LEU A 76 -2.22 9.05 20.14
C LEU A 76 -1.17 8.93 21.26
N ASP A 77 -1.40 8.05 22.22
CA ASP A 77 -0.36 7.67 23.18
C ASP A 77 0.80 6.97 22.44
N GLU A 78 2.04 7.23 22.87
CA GLU A 78 3.27 6.80 22.18
C GLU A 78 3.35 5.30 21.89
N ASP A 79 2.71 4.46 22.72
CA ASP A 79 2.76 3.00 22.58
C ASP A 79 1.65 2.41 21.68
N ILE A 80 0.68 3.20 21.23
CA ILE A 80 -0.45 2.70 20.43
C ILE A 80 0.00 2.26 19.04
N ALA A 81 0.84 3.08 18.40
CA ALA A 81 1.27 2.84 17.05
C ALA A 81 2.63 3.48 16.76
N ILE A 82 3.37 2.82 15.89
CA ILE A 82 4.69 3.22 15.42
C ILE A 82 4.48 3.87 14.05
N SER A 83 4.85 5.14 13.92
CA SER A 83 4.80 5.86 12.65
C SER A 83 5.92 5.39 11.73
N LEU A 84 5.64 5.36 10.43
CA LEU A 84 6.64 5.12 9.41
C LEU A 84 7.33 6.44 9.03
N PRO A 85 8.61 6.40 8.62
CA PRO A 85 9.29 7.55 8.07
C PRO A 85 8.58 7.99 6.77
N PRO A 86 8.32 9.30 6.57
CA PRO A 86 7.60 9.78 5.39
C PRO A 86 8.31 9.42 4.08
N GLU A 87 9.63 9.28 4.09
CA GLU A 87 10.46 8.83 2.97
C GLU A 87 10.02 7.47 2.42
N SER A 88 9.47 6.61 3.29
CA SER A 88 9.01 5.27 2.94
C SER A 88 7.59 5.22 2.38
N PHE A 89 6.83 6.32 2.43
CA PHE A 89 5.44 6.32 1.97
C PHE A 89 5.34 5.97 0.49
N HIS A 90 4.48 5.02 0.16
CA HIS A 90 4.24 4.57 -1.19
C HIS A 90 2.83 3.99 -1.30
N PHE A 91 2.30 4.00 -2.53
CA PHE A 91 1.08 3.29 -2.85
C PHE A 91 1.42 1.84 -3.23
N THR A 92 0.94 0.88 -2.44
CA THR A 92 1.05 -0.55 -2.74
C THR A 92 0.08 -0.96 -3.86
N LEU A 93 0.63 -1.44 -4.98
CA LEU A 93 -0.13 -1.85 -6.17
C LEU A 93 -0.38 -3.36 -6.19
N ALA A 94 0.61 -4.16 -5.77
CA ALA A 94 0.48 -5.61 -5.65
C ALA A 94 1.50 -6.20 -4.67
N ASP A 95 1.03 -6.82 -3.59
CA ASP A 95 1.88 -7.61 -2.71
C ASP A 95 2.25 -8.95 -3.37
N LEU A 96 3.53 -9.31 -3.34
CA LEU A 96 3.99 -10.55 -3.97
C LEU A 96 4.24 -11.65 -2.93
N ILE A 97 5.23 -11.44 -2.07
CA ILE A 97 5.65 -12.42 -1.07
C ILE A 97 6.41 -11.73 0.06
N TRP A 98 6.25 -12.20 1.29
CA TRP A 98 6.90 -11.61 2.46
C TRP A 98 7.18 -12.63 3.56
N ASP A 99 8.07 -12.23 4.46
CA ASP A 99 8.47 -12.87 5.70
C ASP A 99 8.66 -14.40 5.60
N SER A 100 7.95 -15.20 6.40
CA SER A 100 8.13 -16.64 6.48
C SER A 100 7.98 -17.33 5.13
N THR A 101 7.00 -16.92 4.33
CA THR A 101 6.80 -17.46 2.97
C THR A 101 8.00 -17.15 2.08
N TYR A 102 8.52 -15.91 2.12
CA TYR A 102 9.72 -15.53 1.37
C TYR A 102 10.95 -16.32 1.83
N ARG A 103 11.17 -16.41 3.14
CA ARG A 103 12.31 -17.11 3.73
C ARG A 103 12.32 -18.58 3.34
N GLN A 104 11.16 -19.23 3.38
CA GLN A 104 11.02 -20.63 2.96
C GLN A 104 11.35 -20.78 1.48
N ALA A 105 10.73 -19.99 0.61
CA ALA A 105 10.94 -20.09 -0.83
C ALA A 105 12.39 -19.81 -1.25
N ALA A 106 13.04 -18.82 -0.61
CA ALA A 106 14.45 -18.50 -0.82
C ALA A 106 15.40 -19.60 -0.30
N ALA A 107 15.04 -20.28 0.79
CA ALA A 107 15.82 -21.41 1.31
C ALA A 107 15.71 -22.66 0.41
N GLU A 108 14.54 -22.90 -0.18
CA GLU A 108 14.29 -24.05 -1.06
C GLU A 108 14.88 -23.87 -2.47
N SER A 109 15.02 -22.62 -2.95
CA SER A 109 15.51 -22.32 -4.30
C SER A 109 16.57 -21.20 -4.27
N PRO A 110 17.88 -21.52 -4.36
CA PRO A 110 18.96 -20.54 -4.30
C PRO A 110 18.91 -19.40 -5.33
N ASN A 111 18.16 -19.56 -6.43
CA ASN A 111 17.92 -18.54 -7.46
C ASN A 111 16.48 -17.98 -7.44
N TYR A 112 15.80 -18.06 -6.29
CA TYR A 112 14.41 -17.60 -6.15
C TYR A 112 14.23 -16.14 -6.56
N ASP A 113 15.05 -15.23 -6.02
CA ASP A 113 14.99 -13.80 -6.32
C ASP A 113 15.11 -13.52 -7.83
N GLN A 114 16.04 -14.21 -8.52
CA GLN A 114 16.22 -14.06 -9.96
C GLN A 114 15.00 -14.56 -10.74
N LYS A 115 14.47 -15.73 -10.38
CA LYS A 115 13.25 -16.26 -11.02
C LYS A 115 12.07 -15.31 -10.84
N LEU A 116 11.85 -14.78 -9.64
CA LEU A 116 10.81 -13.80 -9.35
C LEU A 116 10.97 -12.56 -10.23
N GLN A 117 12.17 -11.98 -10.26
CA GLN A 117 12.46 -10.78 -11.06
C GLN A 117 12.20 -11.02 -12.56
N THR A 118 12.63 -12.16 -13.10
CA THR A 118 12.35 -12.55 -14.50
C THR A 118 10.86 -12.66 -14.77
N GLN A 119 10.11 -13.31 -13.89
CA GLN A 119 8.67 -13.51 -14.08
C GLN A 119 7.87 -12.21 -13.94
N ILE A 120 8.30 -11.27 -13.08
CA ILE A 120 7.73 -9.92 -13.05
C ILE A 120 8.05 -9.15 -14.33
N GLN A 121 9.28 -9.25 -14.84
CA GLN A 121 9.68 -8.62 -16.10
C GLN A 121 8.82 -9.10 -17.28
N GLU A 122 8.54 -10.40 -17.36
CA GLU A 122 7.63 -10.99 -18.35
C GLU A 122 6.20 -10.45 -18.20
N SER A 123 5.69 -10.38 -16.97
CA SER A 123 4.35 -9.84 -16.67
C SER A 123 4.22 -8.37 -17.09
N PHE A 124 5.25 -7.56 -16.82
CA PHE A 124 5.27 -6.15 -17.18
C PHE A 124 5.34 -5.94 -18.70
N GLN A 125 6.15 -6.74 -19.40
CA GLN A 125 6.21 -6.70 -20.87
C GLN A 125 4.88 -7.10 -21.51
N GLN A 126 4.24 -8.16 -21.01
CA GLN A 126 2.92 -8.57 -21.47
C GLN A 126 1.88 -7.47 -21.23
N TYR A 127 1.88 -6.88 -20.03
CA TYR A 127 0.99 -5.78 -19.69
C TYR A 127 1.16 -4.58 -20.65
N GLN A 128 2.39 -4.16 -20.92
CA GLN A 128 2.68 -3.02 -21.80
C GLN A 128 2.33 -3.31 -23.28
N THR A 129 2.42 -4.57 -23.71
CA THR A 129 2.07 -4.96 -25.09
C THR A 129 0.56 -4.95 -25.33
N LEU A 130 -0.21 -5.33 -24.32
CA LEU A 130 -1.68 -5.43 -24.43
C LEU A 130 -2.39 -4.10 -24.19
N ASN A 131 -1.72 -3.14 -23.54
CA ASN A 131 -2.37 -1.95 -23.04
C ASN A 131 -1.68 -0.67 -23.49
N HIS A 132 -2.42 0.17 -24.21
CA HIS A 132 -2.00 1.50 -24.62
C HIS A 132 -2.74 2.56 -23.80
N PHE A 133 -2.40 2.67 -22.52
CA PHE A 133 -2.96 3.70 -21.66
C PHE A 133 -2.25 5.02 -21.90
N THR A 134 -2.98 5.99 -22.46
CA THR A 134 -2.46 7.34 -22.75
C THR A 134 -3.07 8.40 -21.83
N GLN A 135 -3.65 7.98 -20.70
CA GLN A 135 -4.29 8.86 -19.74
C GLN A 135 -3.54 8.81 -18.41
N THR A 136 -3.45 9.96 -17.77
CA THR A 136 -2.89 10.12 -16.43
C THR A 136 -3.68 9.26 -15.45
N ILE A 137 -2.99 8.41 -14.70
CA ILE A 137 -3.56 7.61 -13.62
C ILE A 137 -3.54 8.45 -12.36
N SER A 138 -4.71 8.77 -11.81
CA SER A 138 -4.81 9.62 -10.62
C SER A 138 -5.67 8.96 -9.55
N TRP A 139 -5.22 9.12 -8.31
CA TRP A 139 -5.84 8.56 -7.12
C TRP A 139 -5.97 9.66 -6.08
N GLU A 140 -7.12 9.74 -5.44
CA GLU A 140 -7.46 10.73 -4.43
C GLU A 140 -7.35 10.09 -3.04
N LEU A 141 -6.81 10.84 -2.07
CA LEU A 141 -6.88 10.46 -0.66
C LEU A 141 -8.34 10.54 -0.21
N LEU A 142 -8.92 9.39 0.12
CA LEU A 142 -10.31 9.27 0.54
C LEU A 142 -10.48 9.49 2.05
N GLY A 143 -9.52 8.99 2.85
CA GLY A 143 -9.56 9.13 4.29
C GLY A 143 -8.67 8.12 5.01
N PHE A 144 -8.47 8.35 6.30
CA PHE A 144 -7.80 7.45 7.22
C PHE A 144 -8.64 6.20 7.51
N GLY A 145 -7.93 5.12 7.80
CA GLY A 145 -8.53 3.89 8.29
C GLY A 145 -7.53 2.96 8.93
N VAL A 146 -8.01 1.80 9.35
CA VAL A 146 -7.20 0.78 10.00
C VAL A 146 -7.33 -0.55 9.30
N ARG A 147 -6.26 -1.31 9.33
CA ARG A 147 -6.21 -2.75 9.05
C ARG A 147 -5.85 -3.45 10.35
N PRO A 148 -6.03 -4.78 10.46
CA PRO A 148 -5.74 -5.49 11.70
C PRO A 148 -4.37 -5.21 12.32
N ARG A 149 -3.36 -4.76 11.57
CA ARG A 149 -2.02 -4.47 12.10
C ARG A 149 -1.48 -3.08 11.76
N ALA A 150 -2.23 -2.26 11.04
CA ALA A 150 -1.70 -1.04 10.45
C ALA A 150 -2.70 0.12 10.44
N ILE A 151 -2.16 1.32 10.48
CA ILE A 151 -2.84 2.58 10.24
C ILE A 151 -2.46 3.04 8.84
N LEU A 152 -3.45 3.48 8.06
CA LEU A 152 -3.26 3.85 6.67
C LEU A 152 -4.22 4.95 6.23
N VAL A 153 -3.99 5.47 5.03
CA VAL A 153 -5.00 6.20 4.26
C VAL A 153 -5.48 5.34 3.10
N TYR A 154 -6.77 5.37 2.83
CA TYR A 154 -7.38 4.77 1.65
C TYR A 154 -7.31 5.74 0.47
N LEU A 155 -7.14 5.16 -0.72
CA LEU A 155 -7.14 5.88 -1.98
C LEU A 155 -8.35 5.48 -2.83
N ALA A 156 -9.00 6.47 -3.42
CA ALA A 156 -10.03 6.27 -4.44
C ALA A 156 -9.46 6.62 -5.82
N PRO A 157 -9.65 5.78 -6.85
CA PRO A 157 -9.29 6.16 -8.21
C PRO A 157 -10.16 7.33 -8.66
N LYS A 158 -9.57 8.33 -9.33
CA LYS A 158 -10.29 9.53 -9.77
C LYS A 158 -11.35 9.21 -10.84
N ASP A 159 -11.12 8.14 -11.60
CA ASP A 159 -12.02 7.64 -12.63
C ASP A 159 -11.85 6.13 -12.85
N GLN A 160 -12.76 5.55 -13.64
CA GLN A 160 -12.75 4.14 -13.99
C GLN A 160 -11.46 3.74 -14.72
N ASN A 161 -10.90 4.61 -15.56
CA ASN A 161 -9.66 4.31 -16.28
C ASN A 161 -8.47 4.13 -15.31
N SER A 162 -8.34 5.03 -14.32
CA SER A 162 -7.30 4.97 -13.30
C SER A 162 -7.38 3.68 -12.48
N TYR A 163 -8.60 3.21 -12.20
CA TYR A 163 -8.83 1.92 -11.54
C TYR A 163 -8.45 0.73 -12.45
N GLU A 164 -9.03 0.67 -13.65
CA GLU A 164 -8.86 -0.45 -14.56
C GLU A 164 -7.40 -0.63 -14.97
N THR A 165 -6.66 0.46 -15.12
CA THR A 165 -5.23 0.43 -15.45
C THR A 165 -4.43 -0.35 -14.40
N ILE A 166 -4.70 -0.12 -13.10
CA ILE A 166 -4.04 -0.84 -12.00
C ILE A 166 -4.55 -2.29 -11.90
N ILE A 167 -5.85 -2.52 -12.10
CA ILE A 167 -6.41 -3.88 -12.07
C ILE A 167 -5.83 -4.74 -13.19
N GLN A 168 -5.66 -4.20 -14.40
CA GLN A 168 -5.05 -4.94 -15.49
C GLN A 168 -3.57 -5.28 -15.24
N LEU A 169 -2.83 -4.38 -14.58
CA LEU A 169 -1.46 -4.68 -14.14
C LEU A 169 -1.46 -5.84 -13.14
N ARG A 170 -2.33 -5.79 -12.14
CA ARG A 170 -2.49 -6.87 -11.15
C ARG A 170 -2.85 -8.20 -11.81
N ARG A 171 -3.75 -8.20 -12.80
CA ARG A 171 -4.10 -9.40 -13.57
C ARG A 171 -2.89 -9.98 -14.31
N ALA A 172 -2.10 -9.14 -14.98
CA ALA A 172 -0.89 -9.59 -15.66
C ALA A 172 0.12 -10.25 -14.71
N ILE A 173 0.22 -9.74 -13.47
CA ILE A 173 1.07 -10.31 -12.41
C ILE A 173 0.47 -11.63 -11.90
N TYR A 174 -0.72 -11.61 -11.31
CA TYR A 174 -1.25 -12.78 -10.60
C TYR A 174 -1.73 -13.92 -11.52
N GLN A 175 -1.90 -13.67 -12.81
CA GLN A 175 -2.19 -14.71 -13.80
C GLN A 175 -0.94 -15.26 -14.48
N ASN A 176 0.25 -14.75 -14.14
CA ASN A 176 1.50 -15.31 -14.64
C ASN A 176 1.75 -16.68 -14.00
N SER A 177 1.75 -17.73 -14.82
CA SER A 177 1.96 -19.12 -14.37
C SER A 177 3.32 -19.38 -13.72
N GLY A 178 4.37 -18.65 -14.09
CA GLY A 178 5.67 -18.75 -13.44
C GLY A 178 5.69 -18.07 -12.07
N LEU A 179 4.94 -16.98 -11.87
CA LEU A 179 4.76 -16.40 -10.51
C LEU A 179 3.92 -17.33 -9.62
N MET A 180 2.85 -17.92 -10.16
CA MET A 180 2.07 -18.93 -9.42
C MET A 180 2.93 -20.13 -9.02
N ALA A 181 3.82 -20.60 -9.91
CA ALA A 181 4.78 -21.67 -9.60
C ALA A 181 5.81 -21.29 -8.52
N LEU A 182 6.00 -20.00 -8.25
CA LEU A 182 6.82 -19.47 -7.15
C LEU A 182 6.03 -19.24 -5.85
N GLY A 183 4.75 -19.63 -5.80
CA GLY A 183 3.85 -19.46 -4.66
C GLY A 183 3.27 -18.06 -4.53
N ILE A 184 3.33 -17.24 -5.59
CA ILE A 184 2.80 -15.88 -5.61
C ILE A 184 1.39 -15.92 -6.20
N GLU A 185 0.40 -15.65 -5.36
CA GLU A 185 -1.02 -15.65 -5.72
C GLU A 185 -1.73 -14.43 -5.12
N GLN A 186 -2.83 -14.01 -5.74
CA GLN A 186 -3.64 -12.92 -5.21
C GLN A 186 -4.39 -13.38 -3.95
N GLN A 187 -3.94 -12.96 -2.77
CA GLN A 187 -4.58 -13.30 -1.50
C GLN A 187 -5.76 -12.40 -1.13
N TYR A 188 -5.78 -11.17 -1.65
CA TYR A 188 -6.73 -10.14 -1.23
C TYR A 188 -7.29 -9.35 -2.41
N ASP A 189 -8.51 -8.84 -2.22
CA ASP A 189 -9.09 -7.83 -3.10
C ASP A 189 -8.27 -6.55 -3.05
N PHE A 190 -8.18 -5.88 -4.20
CA PHE A 190 -7.41 -4.65 -4.27
C PHE A 190 -8.05 -3.56 -3.42
N THR A 191 -7.27 -2.92 -2.56
CA THR A 191 -7.69 -1.72 -1.84
C THR A 191 -6.56 -0.73 -1.92
N GLY A 192 -6.76 0.38 -2.62
CA GLY A 192 -5.75 1.42 -2.74
C GLY A 192 -5.45 2.02 -1.37
N HIS A 193 -4.18 2.01 -0.97
CA HIS A 193 -3.78 2.54 0.33
C HIS A 193 -2.30 2.92 0.38
N ILE A 194 -1.99 3.81 1.33
CA ILE A 194 -0.63 4.15 1.77
C ILE A 194 -0.57 3.90 3.27
N THR A 195 0.38 3.08 3.72
CA THR A 195 0.57 2.77 5.14
C THR A 195 1.28 3.94 5.82
N LEU A 196 0.75 4.39 6.96
CA LEU A 196 1.32 5.47 7.77
C LEU A 196 2.04 4.94 9.02
N GLY A 197 1.62 3.78 9.51
CA GLY A 197 2.17 3.19 10.71
C GLY A 197 1.62 1.81 11.02
N TYR A 198 2.20 1.19 12.03
CA TYR A 198 1.84 -0.15 12.50
C TYR A 198 1.47 -0.12 13.97
N PHE A 199 0.53 -0.95 14.40
CA PHE A 199 0.16 -0.98 15.81
C PHE A 199 1.28 -1.57 16.68
N GLY A 200 1.52 -0.91 17.81
CA GLY A 200 2.47 -1.35 18.83
C GLY A 200 1.92 -2.48 19.71
N GLU A 201 2.66 -2.84 20.75
CA GLU A 201 2.34 -3.97 21.63
C GLU A 201 1.25 -3.64 22.66
N ASN A 202 1.13 -2.38 23.08
CA ASN A 202 0.26 -1.96 24.19
C ASN A 202 -1.08 -1.37 23.72
N ILE A 203 -1.81 -2.08 22.86
CA ILE A 203 -3.12 -1.64 22.39
C ILE A 203 -4.18 -1.87 23.48
N THR A 204 -4.55 -0.82 24.20
CA THR A 204 -5.63 -0.87 25.21
C THR A 204 -6.99 -0.52 24.60
N GLU A 205 -8.09 -0.86 25.28
CA GLU A 205 -9.44 -0.44 24.87
C GLU A 205 -9.62 1.09 24.89
N ILE A 206 -8.94 1.78 25.81
CA ILE A 206 -8.89 3.25 25.85
C ILE A 206 -8.18 3.77 24.60
N GLY A 207 -7.02 3.19 24.25
CA GLY A 207 -6.28 3.55 23.04
C GLY A 207 -7.08 3.31 21.75
N LYS A 208 -7.85 2.21 21.68
CA LYS A 208 -8.79 1.96 20.57
C LYS A 208 -9.87 3.04 20.46
N THR A 209 -10.43 3.45 21.59
CA THR A 209 -11.46 4.50 21.64
C THR A 209 -10.90 5.85 21.17
N GLN A 210 -9.72 6.22 21.66
CA GLN A 210 -8.99 7.42 21.25
C GLN A 210 -8.67 7.39 19.75
N LEU A 211 -8.12 6.28 19.26
CA LEU A 211 -7.84 6.09 17.83
C LEU A 211 -9.09 6.28 16.96
N SER A 212 -10.23 5.71 17.37
CA SER A 212 -11.50 5.91 16.66
C SER A 212 -11.90 7.37 16.55
N GLN A 213 -11.76 8.12 17.64
CA GLN A 213 -12.14 9.53 17.71
C GLN A 213 -11.22 10.37 16.83
N VAL A 214 -9.91 10.16 16.92
CA VAL A 214 -8.92 10.90 16.14
C VAL A 214 -9.09 10.64 14.65
N ILE A 215 -9.26 9.37 14.24
CA ILE A 215 -9.51 9.02 12.82
C ILE A 215 -10.80 9.67 12.31
N SER A 216 -11.89 9.64 13.10
CA SER A 216 -13.15 10.27 12.71
C SER A 216 -12.98 11.78 12.51
N GLN A 217 -12.36 12.48 13.46
CA GLN A 217 -12.14 13.92 13.39
C GLN A 217 -11.25 14.33 12.20
N LEU A 218 -10.19 13.56 11.94
CA LEU A 218 -9.33 13.79 10.79
C LEU A 218 -10.08 13.58 9.47
N ASN A 219 -10.92 12.54 9.38
CA ASN A 219 -11.72 12.31 8.19
C ASN A 219 -12.79 13.38 7.97
N ASP A 220 -13.42 13.88 9.03
CA ASP A 220 -14.32 15.04 8.93
C ASP A 220 -13.55 16.28 8.43
N SER A 221 -12.34 16.52 8.95
CA SER A 221 -11.49 17.65 8.52
C SER A 221 -11.02 17.53 7.07
N LEU A 222 -10.85 16.31 6.55
CA LEU A 222 -10.47 16.07 5.15
C LEU A 222 -11.56 16.53 4.17
N LEU A 223 -12.83 16.55 4.58
CA LEU A 223 -13.93 17.04 3.74
C LEU A 223 -13.88 18.56 3.54
N GLU A 224 -13.12 19.29 4.37
CA GLU A 224 -13.01 20.75 4.33
C GLU A 224 -11.84 21.25 3.47
N ILE A 225 -10.94 20.37 3.05
CA ILE A 225 -9.77 20.72 2.24
C ILE A 225 -9.93 20.29 0.77
N PRO A 226 -9.20 20.90 -0.17
CA PRO A 226 -9.16 20.42 -1.55
C PRO A 226 -8.68 18.95 -1.63
N PRO A 227 -9.19 18.16 -2.58
CA PRO A 227 -8.75 16.79 -2.81
C PRO A 227 -7.23 16.65 -2.96
N LEU A 228 -6.63 15.72 -2.21
CA LEU A 228 -5.22 15.37 -2.34
C LEU A 228 -5.05 14.30 -3.39
N ILE A 229 -4.42 14.66 -4.50
CA ILE A 229 -4.28 13.79 -5.67
C ILE A 229 -2.86 13.25 -5.76
N LEU A 230 -2.76 11.92 -5.77
CA LEU A 230 -1.58 11.16 -6.13
C LEU A 230 -1.63 10.80 -7.62
N THR A 231 -0.59 11.11 -8.37
CA THR A 231 -0.43 10.71 -9.77
C THR A 231 0.47 9.49 -9.88
N VAL A 232 -0.02 8.40 -10.47
CA VAL A 232 0.76 7.17 -10.65
C VAL A 232 1.46 7.20 -12.01
N GLN A 233 2.75 7.54 -12.01
CA GLN A 233 3.57 7.54 -13.24
C GLN A 233 4.24 6.20 -13.51
N ARG A 234 4.59 5.45 -12.46
CA ARG A 234 5.29 4.18 -12.60
C ARG A 234 4.98 3.20 -11.49
N ALA A 235 5.05 1.93 -11.83
CA ALA A 235 4.99 0.80 -10.92
C ALA A 235 6.33 0.05 -10.97
N GLU A 236 6.85 -0.27 -9.79
CA GLU A 236 8.21 -0.77 -9.64
C GLU A 236 8.24 -2.04 -8.80
N LEU A 237 9.03 -3.02 -9.25
CA LEU A 237 9.41 -4.14 -8.40
C LEU A 237 10.38 -3.64 -7.34
N ARG A 238 10.04 -3.85 -6.07
CA ARG A 238 10.88 -3.45 -4.93
C ARG A 238 11.06 -4.60 -3.95
N LYS A 239 12.26 -4.71 -3.39
CA LYS A 239 12.62 -5.63 -2.32
C LYS A 239 12.69 -4.86 -1.02
N PHE A 240 12.14 -5.42 0.04
CA PHE A 240 12.23 -4.85 1.38
C PHE A 240 12.81 -5.90 2.33
N ASN A 241 13.52 -5.44 3.36
CA ASN A 241 14.06 -6.30 4.43
C ASN A 241 13.29 -6.10 5.74
N ASP A 242 12.61 -4.98 5.87
CA ASP A 242 11.71 -4.54 6.93
C ASP A 242 10.66 -3.61 6.29
N MET A 243 9.85 -2.91 7.08
CA MET A 243 8.82 -1.99 6.55
C MET A 243 9.28 -0.54 6.39
N MET A 244 10.56 -0.25 6.61
CA MET A 244 11.10 1.11 6.54
C MET A 244 11.75 1.41 5.19
N GLN A 245 12.23 0.39 4.47
CA GLN A 245 13.02 0.59 3.25
C GLN A 245 12.61 -0.34 2.10
N TYR A 246 12.45 0.25 0.92
CA TYR A 246 12.04 -0.42 -0.31
C TYR A 246 13.09 -0.22 -1.40
N ASN A 247 14.01 -1.18 -1.49
CA ASN A 247 15.17 -1.11 -2.38
C ASN A 247 14.84 -1.63 -3.77
N ARG A 248 15.53 -1.10 -4.77
CA ARG A 248 15.53 -1.64 -6.13
C ARG A 248 16.90 -1.51 -6.78
N ASN A 249 17.13 -2.33 -7.80
CA ASN A 249 18.22 -2.10 -8.75
C ASN A 249 17.69 -1.43 -10.03
N SER A 250 18.58 -0.81 -10.81
CA SER A 250 18.23 -0.09 -12.04
C SER A 250 17.77 -1.01 -13.17
N ASP A 251 18.17 -2.28 -13.15
CA ASP A 251 17.80 -3.31 -14.12
C ASP A 251 16.48 -4.02 -13.79
N TRP A 252 15.89 -3.75 -12.61
CA TRP A 252 14.61 -4.35 -12.22
C TRP A 252 13.43 -3.76 -12.99
N ALA A 253 12.43 -4.61 -13.22
CA ALA A 253 11.27 -4.30 -14.04
C ALA A 253 10.50 -3.05 -13.56
N VAL A 254 10.09 -2.22 -14.52
CA VAL A 254 9.25 -1.03 -14.32
C VAL A 254 8.18 -0.98 -15.39
N VAL A 255 6.97 -0.62 -15.00
CA VAL A 255 5.96 -0.11 -15.93
C VAL A 255 5.87 1.39 -15.74
N THR A 256 5.97 2.14 -16.83
CA THR A 256 5.79 3.60 -16.85
C THR A 256 4.57 3.96 -17.67
N TRP A 257 3.82 4.94 -17.21
CA TRP A 257 2.71 5.57 -17.92
C TRP A 257 3.06 7.02 -18.24
N GLU A 258 2.69 7.47 -19.43
CA GLU A 258 2.90 8.86 -19.84
C GLU A 258 1.97 9.79 -19.04
N ILE A 259 2.53 10.88 -18.52
CA ILE A 259 1.76 11.99 -17.97
C ILE A 259 1.53 12.95 -19.12
N LYS A 260 0.25 13.22 -19.43
CA LYS A 260 -0.14 14.26 -20.38
C LYS A 260 -0.33 15.60 -19.70
#